data_AF-A0A8G1TV57-F1
#
_entry.id   AF-A0A8G1TV57-F1
#
_cell.length_a   1.000
_cell.length_b   1.000
_cell.length_c   1.000
_cell.angle_alpha   90.00
_cell.angle_beta   90.00
_cell.angle_gamma   90.00
#
_symmetry.space_group_name_H-M   'P 1'
#
loop_
_entity.id
_entity.type
_entity.pdbx_description
1 polymer ?
#
loop_
_entity_poly.entity_id
_entity_poly.type
_entity_poly.pdbx_seq_one_letter_code
_entity_poly.pdbx_strand_id
1 'polypeptide(L)'
;MIPIALPSAGFYIFVSLGFLAGLALLAWAVVLVASGGARRTVRKYWKTSSLVFVVLAVPFAFYAWVQTVIWQIEREGARAEAARNVTLQEVTTVGGIAMPAGTRLKLQDEGQLETYLEAEFPQPVAMYGVQASSARRYLNSDYDDETYALRGRYPRNVILRGAGSQTVLGWQCDATQDIEFEVARDGAMRALDKCVLGPGNRAETLDLAPGSIVYGSGGTVYTDGSSDPDRWRIEVKDPMAVRIFGLPLSEPRLYLDEARRLLRVSDAELACPTRFGGVSYAAGTQVKSVRRGRGDAREPFPGVLVLSPWNGQAATRDGQADVPEGMSVMQTLAGEVVDVVRNDTVGVFHFATFVVGDEEPEAPRRASCP
;
A
#
# COMPACT_ATOMS: atom_id res chain seq x y z
N MET A 1 -0.78 17.66 -1.62
CA MET A 1 -1.54 18.09 -0.43
C MET A 1 -1.75 19.59 -0.54
N ILE A 2 -2.96 20.04 -0.84
CA ILE A 2 -3.28 21.47 -0.73
C ILE A 2 -3.37 21.74 0.78
N PRO A 3 -2.60 22.67 1.35
CA PRO A 3 -2.68 22.98 2.77
C PRO A 3 -4.08 23.51 3.07
N ILE A 4 -4.90 22.68 3.72
CA ILE A 4 -6.15 23.13 4.31
C ILE A 4 -5.72 23.96 5.52
N ALA A 5 -5.69 25.28 5.36
CA ALA A 5 -5.48 26.17 6.48
C ALA A 5 -6.60 25.90 7.50
N LEU A 6 -6.24 25.28 8.62
CA LEU A 6 -7.18 25.08 9.72
C LEU A 6 -7.72 26.46 10.11
N PRO A 7 -9.06 26.61 10.27
CA PRO A 7 -9.63 27.84 10.75
C PRO A 7 -8.93 28.30 12.04
N SER A 8 -8.74 29.60 12.22
CA SER A 8 -8.03 30.13 13.38
C SER A 8 -8.74 29.74 14.69
N ALA A 9 -7.99 29.64 15.79
CA ALA A 9 -8.59 29.35 17.12
C ALA A 9 -9.72 30.34 17.48
N GLY A 10 -9.61 31.60 17.04
CA GLY A 10 -10.66 32.60 17.21
C GLY A 10 -11.98 32.21 16.53
N PHE A 11 -11.94 31.60 15.35
CA PHE A 11 -13.14 31.14 14.64
C PHE A 11 -13.92 30.13 15.49
N TYR A 12 -13.24 29.14 16.08
CA TYR A 12 -13.88 28.14 16.93
C TYR A 12 -14.50 28.76 18.19
N ILE A 13 -13.81 29.70 18.83
CA ILE A 13 -14.34 30.43 19.99
C ILE A 13 -15.63 31.19 19.63
N PHE A 14 -15.66 31.88 18.49
CA PHE A 14 -16.85 32.60 18.04
C PHE A 14 -18.02 31.67 17.69
N VAL A 15 -17.76 30.54 17.03
CA VAL A 15 -18.79 29.53 16.73
C VAL A 15 -19.36 28.91 18.01
N SER A 16 -18.51 28.54 18.97
CA SER A 16 -18.95 28.01 20.27
C SER A 16 -19.74 29.03 21.08
N LEU A 17 -19.28 30.29 21.12
CA LEU A 17 -20.00 31.37 21.78
C LEU A 17 -21.37 31.63 21.13
N GLY A 18 -21.44 31.59 19.80
CA GLY A 18 -22.69 31.72 19.06
C GLY A 18 -23.68 30.58 19.33
N PHE A 19 -23.19 29.34 19.46
CA PHE A 19 -24.01 28.20 19.86
C PHE A 19 -24.57 28.37 21.28
N LEU A 20 -23.73 28.74 22.24
CA LEU A 20 -24.15 29.00 23.63
C LEU A 20 -25.16 30.16 23.72
N ALA A 21 -24.93 31.24 22.94
CA ALA A 21 -25.87 32.34 22.84
C ALA A 21 -27.23 31.89 22.27
N GLY A 22 -27.22 30.99 21.28
CA GLY A 22 -28.42 30.33 20.76
C GLY A 22 -29.18 29.54 21.83
N LEU A 23 -28.48 28.72 22.62
CA LEU A 23 -29.10 27.98 23.74
C LEU A 23 -29.71 28.92 24.79
N ALA A 24 -29.01 30.01 25.13
CA ALA A 24 -29.50 31.01 26.07
C ALA A 24 -30.75 31.72 25.54
N LEU A 25 -30.78 32.09 24.25
CA LEU A 25 -31.97 32.66 23.60
C LEU A 25 -33.14 31.68 23.59
N LEU A 26 -32.89 30.40 23.33
CA LEU A 26 -33.91 29.35 23.29
C LEU A 26 -34.51 29.14 24.69
N ALA A 27 -33.68 29.04 25.72
CA ALA A 27 -34.13 28.98 27.12
C ALA A 27 -34.93 30.23 27.51
N TRP A 28 -34.47 31.42 27.12
CA TRP A 28 -35.17 32.67 27.38
C TRP A 28 -36.54 32.73 26.68
N ALA A 29 -36.63 32.25 25.44
CA ALA A 29 -37.89 32.13 24.71
C ALA A 29 -38.88 31.17 25.40
N VAL A 30 -38.41 30.00 25.85
CA VAL A 30 -39.24 29.02 26.58
C VAL A 30 -39.78 29.62 27.89
N VAL A 31 -38.94 30.32 28.66
CA VAL A 31 -39.36 30.99 29.90
C VAL A 31 -40.41 32.07 29.62
N LEU A 32 -40.26 32.84 28.55
CA LEU A 32 -41.26 33.85 28.16
C LEU A 32 -42.57 33.23 27.71
N VAL A 33 -42.55 32.08 27.04
CA VAL A 33 -43.77 31.34 26.68
C VAL A 33 -44.46 30.80 27.93
N ALA A 34 -43.72 30.22 28.88
CA ALA A 34 -44.28 29.58 30.06
C ALA A 34 -44.70 30.53 31.20
N SER A 35 -44.09 31.72 31.33
CA SER A 35 -44.31 32.60 32.48
C SER A 35 -44.85 33.98 32.11
N GLY A 36 -46.07 34.28 32.58
CA GLY A 36 -46.64 35.64 32.48
C GLY A 36 -45.88 36.68 33.31
N GLY A 37 -45.19 36.27 34.38
CA GLY A 37 -44.33 37.14 35.19
C GLY A 37 -43.09 37.61 34.44
N ALA A 38 -42.44 36.69 33.71
CA ALA A 38 -41.27 37.00 32.88
C ALA A 38 -41.62 38.03 31.78
N ARG A 39 -42.80 37.90 31.15
CA ARG A 39 -43.28 38.88 30.15
C ARG A 39 -43.46 40.29 30.73
N ARG A 40 -43.96 40.41 31.97
CA ARG A 40 -44.11 41.71 32.65
C ARG A 40 -42.75 42.34 32.98
N THR A 41 -41.78 41.54 33.41
CA THR A 41 -40.42 42.01 33.72
C THR A 41 -39.70 42.52 32.48
N VAL A 42 -39.80 41.80 31.36
CA VAL A 42 -39.24 42.25 30.07
C VAL A 42 -39.90 43.55 29.62
N ARG A 43 -41.22 43.70 29.78
CA ARG A 43 -41.94 44.94 29.45
C ARG A 43 -41.55 46.12 30.34
N LYS A 44 -41.27 45.87 31.63
CA LYS A 44 -40.79 46.88 32.58
C LYS A 44 -39.37 47.35 32.26
N TYR A 45 -38.50 46.42 31.85
CA TYR A 45 -37.09 46.68 31.54
C TYR A 45 -36.79 46.52 30.04
N TRP A 46 -37.61 47.15 29.19
CA TRP A 46 -37.56 46.88 27.75
C TRP A 46 -36.21 47.23 27.12
N LYS A 47 -35.57 48.35 27.50
CA LYS A 47 -34.27 48.78 26.93
C LYS A 47 -33.16 47.79 27.23
N THR A 48 -33.06 47.32 28.47
CA THR A 48 -32.02 46.36 28.88
C THR A 48 -32.31 44.96 28.32
N SER A 49 -33.59 44.55 28.28
CA SER A 49 -33.99 43.30 27.65
C SER A 49 -33.70 43.29 26.15
N SER A 50 -33.92 44.42 25.45
CA SER A 50 -33.55 44.59 24.04
C SER A 50 -32.03 44.55 23.83
N LEU A 51 -31.25 45.17 24.72
CA LEU A 51 -29.79 45.11 24.65
C LEU A 51 -29.28 43.67 24.81
N VAL A 52 -29.76 42.95 25.83
CA VAL A 52 -29.38 41.55 26.08
C VAL A 52 -29.77 40.66 24.91
N PHE A 53 -30.95 40.87 24.31
CA PHE A 53 -31.35 40.15 23.11
C PHE A 53 -30.38 40.38 21.96
N VAL A 54 -30.01 41.64 21.67
CA VAL A 54 -29.07 41.96 20.58
C VAL A 54 -27.69 41.34 20.83
N VAL A 55 -27.19 41.42 22.08
CA VAL A 55 -25.89 40.84 22.47
C VAL A 55 -25.84 39.32 22.25
N LEU A 56 -26.95 38.61 22.48
CA LEU A 56 -27.03 37.16 22.22
C LEU A 56 -27.35 36.84 20.74
N ALA A 57 -28.17 37.67 20.10
CA ALA A 57 -28.62 37.44 18.73
C ALA A 57 -27.49 37.61 17.71
N VAL A 58 -26.57 38.55 17.91
CA VAL A 58 -25.46 38.79 16.97
C VAL A 58 -24.52 37.56 16.87
N PRO A 59 -23.99 37.00 17.97
CA PRO A 59 -23.20 35.76 17.91
C PRO A 59 -23.99 34.56 17.37
N PHE A 60 -25.28 34.43 17.75
CA PHE A 60 -26.12 33.36 17.24
C PHE A 60 -26.37 33.47 15.72
N ALA A 61 -26.58 34.68 15.21
CA ALA A 61 -26.73 34.92 13.77
C ALA A 61 -25.47 34.54 13.00
N PHE A 62 -24.28 34.84 13.54
CA PHE A 62 -23.02 34.39 12.97
C PHE A 62 -22.92 32.86 12.95
N TYR A 63 -23.24 32.19 14.06
CA TYR A 63 -23.28 30.73 14.12
C TYR A 63 -24.26 30.15 13.09
N ALA A 64 -25.48 30.68 13.01
CA ALA A 64 -26.49 30.23 12.07
C ALA A 64 -26.03 30.41 10.61
N TRP A 65 -25.39 31.53 10.29
CA TRP A 65 -24.79 31.76 8.98
C TRP A 65 -23.71 30.73 8.64
N VAL A 66 -22.77 30.47 9.56
CA VAL A 66 -21.74 29.43 9.38
C VAL A 66 -22.37 28.07 9.13
N GLN A 67 -23.38 27.68 9.91
CA GLN A 67 -24.10 26.42 9.72
C GLN A 67 -24.79 26.34 8.35
N THR A 68 -25.41 27.43 7.89
CA THR A 68 -26.03 27.46 6.54
C THR A 68 -25.00 27.31 5.42
N VAL A 69 -23.82 27.91 5.55
CA VAL A 69 -22.73 27.77 4.57
C VAL A 69 -22.22 26.33 4.55
N ILE A 70 -21.96 25.73 5.70
CA ILE A 70 -21.53 24.32 5.80
C ILE A 70 -22.57 23.41 5.13
N TRP A 71 -23.84 23.59 5.46
CA TRP A 71 -24.92 22.82 4.88
C TRP A 71 -25.04 22.98 3.35
N GLN A 72 -24.82 24.19 2.82
CA GLN A 72 -24.79 24.43 1.37
C GLN A 72 -23.61 23.70 0.71
N ILE A 73 -22.41 23.78 1.29
CA ILE A 73 -21.22 23.09 0.79
C ILE A 73 -21.43 21.57 0.80
N GLU A 74 -21.98 21.01 1.87
CA GLU A 74 -22.30 19.59 1.96
C GLU A 74 -23.33 19.17 0.90
N ARG A 75 -24.36 19.99 0.69
CA ARG A 75 -25.41 19.71 -0.31
C ARG A 75 -24.86 19.77 -1.74
N GLU A 76 -24.01 20.73 -2.04
CA GLU A 76 -23.34 20.83 -3.34
C GLU A 76 -22.34 19.69 -3.53
N GLY A 77 -21.58 19.35 -2.49
CA GLY A 77 -20.67 18.21 -2.48
C GLY A 77 -21.39 16.89 -2.73
N ALA A 78 -22.53 16.67 -2.06
CA ALA A 78 -23.36 15.47 -2.25
C ALA A 78 -23.95 15.38 -3.66
N ARG A 79 -24.33 16.52 -4.27
CA ARG A 79 -24.79 16.55 -5.67
C ARG A 79 -23.65 16.22 -6.64
N ALA A 80 -22.48 16.81 -6.44
CA ALA A 80 -21.30 16.54 -7.26
C ALA A 80 -20.80 15.09 -7.09
N GLU A 81 -20.93 14.50 -5.91
CA GLU A 81 -20.64 13.08 -5.69
C GLU A 81 -21.68 12.17 -6.36
N ALA A 82 -22.97 12.50 -6.25
CA ALA A 82 -24.02 11.78 -6.95
C ALA A 82 -23.83 11.81 -8.48
N ALA A 83 -23.41 12.95 -9.04
CA ALA A 83 -23.17 13.09 -10.47
C ALA A 83 -21.92 12.30 -10.96
N ARG A 84 -21.01 11.96 -10.05
CA ARG A 84 -19.85 11.10 -10.32
C ARG A 84 -20.17 9.61 -10.17
N ASN A 85 -21.29 9.25 -9.58
CA ASN A 85 -21.72 7.86 -9.44
C ASN A 85 -22.70 7.52 -10.58
N VAL A 86 -22.25 6.74 -11.56
CA VAL A 86 -23.01 6.44 -12.77
C VAL A 86 -23.26 4.94 -12.89
N THR A 87 -24.47 4.54 -13.24
CA THR A 87 -24.79 3.15 -13.58
C THR A 87 -25.05 3.05 -15.08
N LEU A 88 -24.27 2.21 -15.78
CA LEU A 88 -24.43 1.99 -17.21
C LEU A 88 -25.78 1.33 -17.50
N GLN A 89 -26.55 1.89 -18.42
CA GLN A 89 -27.88 1.36 -18.79
C GLN A 89 -27.79 0.28 -19.88
N GLU A 90 -26.73 0.32 -20.67
CA GLU A 90 -26.46 -0.61 -21.77
C GLU A 90 -25.00 -1.06 -21.71
N VAL A 91 -24.64 -1.99 -22.58
CA VAL A 91 -23.24 -2.42 -22.72
C VAL A 91 -22.45 -1.25 -23.31
N THR A 92 -21.47 -0.75 -22.57
CA THR A 92 -20.65 0.39 -23.00
C THR A 92 -19.17 0.03 -22.90
N THR A 93 -18.40 0.39 -23.93
CA THR A 93 -16.95 0.27 -23.87
C THR A 93 -16.38 1.46 -23.12
N VAL A 94 -15.68 1.20 -22.01
CA VAL A 94 -15.01 2.23 -21.21
C VAL A 94 -13.57 1.79 -20.97
N GLY A 95 -12.59 2.62 -21.31
CA GLY A 95 -11.17 2.30 -21.20
C GLY A 95 -10.77 1.05 -21.97
N GLY A 96 -11.36 0.85 -23.16
CA GLY A 96 -11.12 -0.31 -24.02
C GLY A 96 -11.81 -1.61 -23.57
N ILE A 97 -12.56 -1.60 -22.47
CA ILE A 97 -13.23 -2.79 -21.94
C ILE A 97 -14.74 -2.68 -22.14
N ALA A 98 -15.35 -3.70 -22.73
CA ALA A 98 -16.80 -3.80 -22.84
C ALA A 98 -17.41 -4.11 -21.47
N MET A 99 -18.03 -3.12 -20.85
CA MET A 99 -18.69 -3.24 -19.55
C MET A 99 -20.17 -3.54 -19.76
N PRO A 100 -20.76 -4.50 -19.03
CA PRO A 100 -22.16 -4.84 -19.18
C PRO A 100 -23.08 -3.78 -18.58
N ALA A 101 -24.34 -3.77 -19.04
CA ALA A 101 -25.40 -3.00 -18.41
C ALA A 101 -25.50 -3.35 -16.91
N GLY A 102 -25.74 -2.34 -16.07
CA GLY A 102 -25.77 -2.46 -14.62
C GLY A 102 -24.40 -2.25 -13.94
N THR A 103 -23.32 -2.04 -14.70
CA THR A 103 -22.01 -1.68 -14.12
C THR A 103 -22.11 -0.33 -13.40
N ARG A 104 -21.65 -0.31 -12.14
CA ARG A 104 -21.61 0.91 -11.31
C ARG A 104 -20.21 1.50 -11.40
N LEU A 105 -20.12 2.75 -11.86
CA LEU A 105 -18.88 3.51 -12.01
C LEU A 105 -18.84 4.65 -11.01
N LYS A 106 -17.66 4.88 -10.43
CA LYS A 106 -17.33 6.11 -9.71
C LYS A 106 -16.33 6.90 -10.54
N LEU A 107 -16.72 8.08 -10.98
CA LEU A 107 -15.95 8.94 -11.88
C LEU A 107 -15.10 9.95 -11.10
N GLN A 108 -13.94 10.29 -11.65
CA GLN A 108 -13.17 11.45 -11.20
C GLN A 108 -13.82 12.75 -11.69
N ASP A 109 -14.15 12.81 -12.99
CA ASP A 109 -14.74 13.97 -13.64
C ASP A 109 -16.17 13.63 -14.11
N GLU A 110 -17.13 14.50 -13.79
CA GLU A 110 -18.55 14.29 -14.08
C GLU A 110 -18.80 14.08 -15.59
N GLY A 111 -19.60 13.06 -15.93
CA GLY A 111 -19.95 12.74 -17.32
C GLY A 111 -18.83 12.14 -18.17
N GLN A 112 -17.58 12.08 -17.67
CA GLN A 112 -16.46 11.53 -18.41
C GLN A 112 -16.16 10.08 -17.98
N LEU A 113 -16.77 9.12 -18.68
CA LEU A 113 -16.67 7.69 -18.35
C LEU A 113 -15.22 7.18 -18.30
N GLU A 114 -14.35 7.68 -19.19
CA GLU A 114 -12.93 7.30 -19.24
C GLU A 114 -12.14 7.68 -17.97
N THR A 115 -12.69 8.58 -17.14
CA THR A 115 -12.07 9.03 -15.89
C THR A 115 -12.56 8.23 -14.67
N TYR A 116 -13.14 7.05 -14.88
CA TYR A 116 -13.57 6.22 -13.77
C TYR A 116 -12.40 5.79 -12.87
N LEU A 117 -12.64 5.87 -11.57
CA LEU A 117 -11.75 5.43 -10.49
C LEU A 117 -12.12 4.03 -10.02
N GLU A 118 -13.41 3.71 -9.97
CA GLU A 118 -13.91 2.41 -9.54
C GLU A 118 -15.01 1.95 -10.47
N ALA A 119 -15.04 0.64 -10.73
CA ALA A 119 -16.07 -0.04 -11.49
C ALA A 119 -16.45 -1.33 -10.74
N GLU A 120 -17.75 -1.51 -10.51
CA GLU A 120 -18.30 -2.76 -9.99
C GLU A 120 -19.19 -3.39 -11.04
N PHE A 121 -18.88 -4.64 -11.39
CA PHE A 121 -19.54 -5.34 -12.47
C PHE A 121 -20.66 -6.25 -11.92
N PRO A 122 -21.87 -6.22 -12.50
CA PRO A 122 -22.96 -7.10 -12.08
C PRO A 122 -22.71 -8.58 -12.45
N GLN A 123 -21.84 -8.81 -13.43
CA GLN A 123 -21.36 -10.13 -13.84
C GLN A 123 -19.85 -10.02 -14.13
N PRO A 124 -19.08 -11.12 -14.01
CA PRO A 124 -17.63 -11.07 -14.24
C PRO A 124 -17.28 -10.54 -15.63
N VAL A 125 -16.31 -9.64 -15.68
CA VAL A 125 -15.79 -9.04 -16.91
C VAL A 125 -14.34 -9.47 -17.12
N ALA A 126 -14.03 -9.96 -18.32
CA ALA A 126 -12.66 -10.32 -18.68
C ALA A 126 -11.80 -9.05 -18.87
N MET A 127 -10.81 -8.86 -18.00
CA MET A 127 -9.85 -7.76 -18.07
C MET A 127 -8.46 -8.28 -17.74
N TYR A 128 -7.49 -8.07 -18.63
CA TYR A 128 -6.08 -8.50 -18.45
C TYR A 128 -5.90 -9.99 -18.08
N GLY A 129 -6.79 -10.85 -18.60
CA GLY A 129 -6.79 -12.29 -18.30
C GLY A 129 -7.51 -12.68 -17.00
N VAL A 130 -8.05 -11.72 -16.25
CA VAL A 130 -8.83 -11.93 -15.03
C VAL A 130 -10.33 -11.79 -15.32
N GLN A 131 -11.13 -12.70 -14.78
CA GLN A 131 -12.58 -12.54 -14.64
C GLN A 131 -12.85 -11.68 -13.41
N ALA A 132 -12.94 -10.37 -13.63
CA ALA A 132 -13.05 -9.36 -12.58
C ALA A 132 -14.52 -9.10 -12.21
N SER A 133 -14.80 -9.04 -10.91
CA SER A 133 -16.05 -8.52 -10.34
C SER A 133 -15.96 -7.03 -10.04
N SER A 134 -14.75 -6.50 -9.85
CA SER A 134 -14.52 -5.05 -9.75
C SER A 134 -13.14 -4.64 -10.28
N ALA A 135 -13.03 -3.37 -10.64
CA ALA A 135 -11.79 -2.73 -11.06
C ALA A 135 -11.64 -1.37 -10.38
N ARG A 136 -10.44 -1.07 -9.87
CA ARG A 136 -10.04 0.25 -9.39
C ARG A 136 -8.88 0.77 -10.22
N ARG A 137 -8.86 2.07 -10.50
CA ARG A 137 -7.80 2.75 -11.26
C ARG A 137 -7.26 3.92 -10.45
N TYR A 138 -5.94 4.12 -10.48
CA TYR A 138 -5.38 5.42 -10.12
C TYR A 138 -5.00 6.15 -11.40
N LEU A 139 -5.44 7.40 -11.50
CA LEU A 139 -5.26 8.22 -12.68
C LEU A 139 -4.11 9.21 -12.48
N ASN A 140 -3.23 9.29 -13.46
CA ASN A 140 -2.34 10.44 -13.62
C ASN A 140 -3.07 11.56 -14.35
N SER A 141 -2.62 12.78 -14.13
CA SER A 141 -3.13 13.97 -14.81
C SER A 141 -2.02 14.58 -15.66
N ASP A 142 -2.35 14.88 -16.90
CA ASP A 142 -1.48 15.59 -17.83
C ASP A 142 -1.88 17.06 -17.84
N TYR A 143 -0.92 17.95 -17.64
CA TYR A 143 -1.13 19.39 -17.63
C TYR A 143 -0.34 20.04 -18.75
N ASP A 144 -0.87 21.14 -19.24
CA ASP A 144 -0.15 22.03 -20.14
C ASP A 144 0.94 22.79 -19.37
N ASP A 145 2.18 22.73 -19.85
CA ASP A 145 3.33 23.29 -19.11
C ASP A 145 3.31 24.83 -19.03
N GLU A 146 2.60 25.51 -19.93
CA GLU A 146 2.53 26.97 -19.97
C GLU A 146 1.30 27.52 -19.24
N THR A 147 0.14 26.91 -19.47
CA THR A 147 -1.14 27.38 -18.96
C THR A 147 -1.58 26.68 -17.68
N TYR A 148 -0.91 25.58 -17.30
CA TYR A 148 -1.31 24.66 -16.23
C TYR A 148 -2.74 24.10 -16.41
N ALA A 149 -3.29 24.18 -17.62
CA ALA A 149 -4.60 23.62 -17.94
C ALA A 149 -4.53 22.09 -17.99
N LEU A 150 -5.53 21.40 -17.46
CA LEU A 150 -5.64 19.95 -17.53
C LEU A 150 -5.85 19.53 -18.99
N ARG A 151 -4.90 18.77 -19.56
CA ARG A 151 -4.98 18.20 -20.91
C ARG A 151 -5.75 16.88 -20.94
N GLY A 152 -5.63 16.09 -19.88
CA GLY A 152 -6.37 14.84 -19.76
C GLY A 152 -5.92 14.02 -18.57
N ARG A 153 -6.64 12.93 -18.33
CA ARG A 153 -6.30 11.93 -17.32
C ARG A 153 -6.11 10.58 -17.99
N TYR A 154 -5.22 9.78 -17.44
CA TYR A 154 -4.95 8.43 -17.94
C TYR A 154 -4.60 7.49 -16.79
N PRO A 155 -4.93 6.20 -16.89
CA PRO A 155 -4.64 5.26 -15.82
C PRO A 155 -3.13 5.04 -15.70
N ARG A 156 -2.65 4.97 -14.45
CA ARG A 156 -1.28 4.57 -14.11
C ARG A 156 -1.22 3.08 -13.79
N ASN A 157 -2.17 2.62 -13.01
CA ASN A 157 -2.34 1.23 -12.60
C ASN A 157 -3.82 0.86 -12.58
N VAL A 158 -4.08 -0.43 -12.68
CA VAL A 158 -5.41 -1.01 -12.54
C VAL A 158 -5.33 -2.14 -11.53
N ILE A 159 -6.25 -2.13 -10.57
CA ILE A 159 -6.38 -3.13 -9.53
C ILE A 159 -7.68 -3.88 -9.78
N LEU A 160 -7.60 -5.20 -9.88
CA LEU A 160 -8.74 -6.07 -10.14
C LEU A 160 -9.02 -6.96 -8.93
N ARG A 161 -10.30 -7.22 -8.70
CA ARG A 161 -10.77 -8.32 -7.85
C ARG A 161 -11.78 -9.16 -8.62
N GLY A 162 -11.88 -10.42 -8.26
CA GLY A 162 -12.73 -11.43 -8.86
C GLY A 162 -13.07 -12.52 -7.85
N ALA A 163 -13.28 -13.74 -8.35
CA ALA A 163 -13.58 -14.90 -7.52
C ALA A 163 -12.51 -15.98 -7.66
N GLY A 164 -12.20 -16.64 -6.54
CA GLY A 164 -11.33 -17.81 -6.48
C GLY A 164 -9.91 -17.58 -7.00
N SER A 165 -9.22 -18.66 -7.30
CA SER A 165 -7.89 -18.60 -7.93
C SER A 165 -7.99 -18.59 -9.45
N GLN A 166 -7.29 -17.65 -10.08
CA GLN A 166 -7.31 -17.45 -11.53
C GLN A 166 -5.88 -17.40 -12.08
N THR A 167 -5.71 -17.89 -13.31
CA THR A 167 -4.42 -17.91 -13.98
C THR A 167 -4.09 -16.54 -14.57
N VAL A 168 -3.06 -15.88 -14.07
CA VAL A 168 -2.57 -14.58 -14.57
C VAL A 168 -1.09 -14.71 -14.92
N LEU A 169 -0.77 -14.56 -16.21
CA LEU A 169 0.59 -14.78 -16.73
C LEU A 169 1.19 -16.14 -16.28
N GLY A 170 0.30 -17.13 -16.15
CA GLY A 170 0.57 -18.49 -15.72
C GLY A 170 0.78 -18.68 -14.21
N TRP A 171 0.61 -17.65 -13.38
CA TRP A 171 0.55 -17.78 -11.91
C TRP A 171 -0.90 -17.98 -11.49
N GLN A 172 -1.16 -18.85 -10.52
CA GLN A 172 -2.47 -18.97 -9.89
C GLN A 172 -2.59 -17.86 -8.84
N CYS A 173 -3.17 -16.72 -9.20
CA CYS A 173 -3.41 -15.61 -8.28
C CYS A 173 -4.76 -15.80 -7.57
N ASP A 174 -4.83 -15.53 -6.28
CA ASP A 174 -6.08 -15.43 -5.54
C ASP A 174 -6.79 -14.11 -5.91
N ALA A 175 -7.77 -14.21 -6.80
CA ALA A 175 -8.53 -13.07 -7.29
C ALA A 175 -9.50 -12.49 -6.25
N THR A 176 -9.68 -13.15 -5.10
CA THR A 176 -10.43 -12.51 -3.99
C THR A 176 -9.65 -11.35 -3.37
N GLN A 177 -8.34 -11.30 -3.61
CA GLN A 177 -7.44 -10.22 -3.23
C GLN A 177 -7.11 -9.32 -4.42
N ASP A 178 -6.44 -8.20 -4.15
CA ASP A 178 -6.03 -7.24 -5.17
C ASP A 178 -4.98 -7.84 -6.12
N ILE A 179 -5.31 -7.86 -7.41
CA ILE A 179 -4.36 -8.14 -8.51
C ILE A 179 -4.07 -6.81 -9.21
N GLU A 180 -2.83 -6.34 -9.12
CA GLU A 180 -2.44 -5.03 -9.62
C GLU A 180 -1.64 -5.14 -10.91
N PHE A 181 -1.95 -4.27 -11.86
CA PHE A 181 -1.30 -4.18 -13.15
C PHE A 181 -0.77 -2.76 -13.38
N GLU A 182 0.43 -2.68 -13.92
CA GLU A 182 0.91 -1.46 -14.56
C GLU A 182 0.28 -1.35 -15.95
N VAL A 183 -0.19 -0.15 -16.29
CA VAL A 183 -0.81 0.10 -17.59
C VAL A 183 -0.16 1.25 -18.33
N ALA A 184 -0.26 1.19 -19.66
CA ALA A 184 0.09 2.29 -20.53
C ALA A 184 -0.96 3.41 -20.46
N ARG A 185 -0.65 4.55 -21.09
CA ARG A 185 -1.53 5.73 -21.14
C ARG A 185 -2.90 5.43 -21.74
N ASP A 186 -2.96 4.50 -22.68
CA ASP A 186 -4.19 4.03 -23.34
C ASP A 186 -4.95 2.96 -22.54
N GLY A 187 -4.44 2.57 -21.37
CA GLY A 187 -5.01 1.51 -20.54
C GLY A 187 -4.59 0.09 -20.95
N ALA A 188 -3.70 -0.08 -21.93
CA ALA A 188 -3.17 -1.41 -22.25
C ALA A 188 -2.29 -1.94 -21.11
N MET A 189 -2.42 -3.23 -20.78
CA MET A 189 -1.57 -3.88 -19.79
C MET A 189 -0.11 -3.84 -20.22
N ARG A 190 0.76 -3.35 -19.34
CA ARG A 190 2.22 -3.39 -19.53
C ARG A 190 2.84 -4.56 -18.79
N ALA A 191 2.50 -4.70 -17.50
CA ALA A 191 3.05 -5.73 -16.64
C ALA A 191 2.09 -6.04 -15.49
N LEU A 192 2.24 -7.24 -14.93
CA LEU A 192 1.73 -7.52 -13.59
C LEU A 192 2.60 -6.75 -12.59
N ASP A 193 2.00 -5.93 -11.75
CA ASP A 193 2.71 -5.27 -10.64
C ASP A 193 2.80 -6.25 -9.47
N LYS A 194 1.65 -6.72 -8.96
CA LYS A 194 1.60 -7.73 -7.91
C LYS A 194 0.34 -8.58 -7.92
N CYS A 195 0.45 -9.82 -7.44
CA CYS A 195 -0.71 -10.61 -7.02
C CYS A 195 -0.36 -11.51 -5.83
N VAL A 196 -1.36 -11.80 -4.99
CA VAL A 196 -1.25 -12.82 -3.95
C VAL A 196 -1.51 -14.18 -4.58
N LEU A 197 -0.64 -15.15 -4.29
CA LEU A 197 -0.71 -16.49 -4.84
C LEU A 197 -1.80 -17.32 -4.15
N GLY A 198 -2.63 -17.97 -4.96
CA GLY A 198 -3.48 -19.08 -4.54
C GLY A 198 -2.71 -20.42 -4.49
N PRO A 199 -3.41 -21.54 -4.28
CA PRO A 199 -2.79 -22.86 -4.26
C PRO A 199 -2.31 -23.33 -5.63
N GLY A 200 -1.32 -24.24 -5.62
CA GLY A 200 -0.83 -24.95 -6.80
C GLY A 200 0.26 -24.21 -7.60
N ASN A 201 0.88 -23.17 -7.03
CA ASN A 201 1.99 -22.48 -7.67
C ASN A 201 3.31 -23.21 -7.43
N ARG A 202 4.15 -23.23 -8.46
CA ARG A 202 5.49 -23.82 -8.43
C ARG A 202 6.50 -22.93 -9.14
N ALA A 203 7.69 -22.80 -8.56
CA ALA A 203 8.87 -22.18 -9.17
C ALA A 203 9.96 -23.26 -9.29
N GLU A 204 10.29 -23.68 -10.51
CA GLU A 204 11.18 -24.81 -10.77
C GLU A 204 10.70 -26.08 -10.02
N THR A 205 11.41 -26.50 -8.97
CA THR A 205 11.05 -27.65 -8.13
C THR A 205 10.34 -27.25 -6.84
N LEU A 206 10.32 -25.96 -6.49
CA LEU A 206 9.81 -25.42 -5.25
C LEU A 206 8.30 -25.15 -5.33
N ASP A 207 7.53 -25.79 -4.46
CA ASP A 207 6.12 -25.46 -4.25
C ASP A 207 6.02 -24.18 -3.41
N LEU A 208 5.17 -23.26 -3.86
CA LEU A 208 4.97 -21.97 -3.20
C LEU A 208 3.69 -22.01 -2.38
N ALA A 209 3.79 -21.65 -1.10
CA ALA A 209 2.65 -21.58 -0.21
C ALA A 209 1.62 -20.51 -0.69
N PRO A 210 0.30 -20.81 -0.60
CA PRO A 210 -0.74 -19.80 -0.77
C PRO A 210 -0.51 -18.62 0.19
N GLY A 211 -0.82 -17.41 -0.26
CA GLY A 211 -0.56 -16.17 0.50
C GLY A 211 0.81 -15.56 0.22
N SER A 212 1.74 -16.30 -0.40
CA SER A 212 2.96 -15.70 -0.97
C SER A 212 2.61 -14.67 -2.03
N ILE A 213 3.46 -13.65 -2.22
CA ILE A 213 3.16 -12.55 -3.13
C ILE A 213 4.13 -12.59 -4.30
N VAL A 214 3.62 -12.63 -5.53
CA VAL A 214 4.42 -12.48 -6.74
C VAL A 214 4.33 -11.05 -7.25
N TYR A 215 5.47 -10.51 -7.67
CA TYR A 215 5.60 -9.23 -8.34
C TYR A 215 6.19 -9.47 -9.73
N GLY A 216 5.66 -8.79 -10.74
CA GLY A 216 6.36 -8.71 -12.03
C GLY A 216 7.59 -7.82 -11.89
N SER A 217 8.64 -8.14 -12.65
CA SER A 217 9.88 -7.37 -12.67
C SER A 217 10.33 -7.07 -14.10
N GLY A 218 10.71 -5.83 -14.34
CA GLY A 218 11.43 -5.42 -15.56
C GLY A 218 12.90 -5.83 -15.56
N GLY A 219 13.39 -6.40 -14.47
CA GLY A 219 14.80 -6.65 -14.19
C GLY A 219 15.36 -5.63 -13.19
N THR A 220 16.20 -6.09 -12.26
CA THR A 220 16.88 -5.21 -11.30
C THR A 220 17.91 -4.34 -12.02
N VAL A 221 17.68 -3.02 -12.07
CA VAL A 221 18.59 -2.06 -12.73
C VAL A 221 19.66 -1.57 -11.76
N TYR A 222 20.91 -1.62 -12.19
CA TYR A 222 22.08 -1.17 -11.42
C TYR A 222 22.53 0.24 -11.84
N THR A 223 23.37 0.85 -11.01
CA THR A 223 23.92 2.19 -11.25
C THR A 223 24.82 2.29 -12.49
N ASP A 224 25.31 1.15 -12.98
CA ASP A 224 26.07 1.06 -14.24
C ASP A 224 25.17 0.86 -15.48
N GLY A 225 23.84 0.92 -15.32
CA GLY A 225 22.87 0.74 -16.39
C GLY A 225 22.60 -0.73 -16.77
N SER A 226 23.34 -1.68 -16.19
CA SER A 226 23.04 -3.11 -16.39
C SER A 226 21.72 -3.48 -15.71
N SER A 227 21.03 -4.48 -16.26
CA SER A 227 19.80 -5.04 -15.68
C SER A 227 19.92 -6.55 -15.49
N ASP A 228 19.47 -7.04 -14.34
CA ASP A 228 19.30 -8.48 -14.14
C ASP A 228 18.18 -9.06 -15.02
N PRO A 229 18.25 -10.36 -15.38
CA PRO A 229 17.22 -11.02 -16.18
C PRO A 229 16.00 -11.45 -15.35
N ASP A 230 15.87 -10.99 -14.11
CA ASP A 230 14.73 -11.34 -13.27
C ASP A 230 13.42 -10.79 -13.85
N ARG A 231 12.44 -11.68 -13.97
CA ARG A 231 11.08 -11.35 -14.46
C ARG A 231 10.03 -11.47 -13.37
N TRP A 232 10.34 -12.21 -12.32
CA TRP A 232 9.45 -12.41 -11.19
C TRP A 232 10.21 -12.23 -9.90
N ARG A 233 9.61 -11.53 -8.95
CA ARG A 233 10.07 -11.47 -7.56
C ARG A 233 8.97 -12.05 -6.68
N ILE A 234 9.32 -12.96 -5.79
CA ILE A 234 8.36 -13.62 -4.91
C ILE A 234 8.75 -13.35 -3.47
N GLU A 235 7.81 -12.83 -2.70
CA GLU A 235 7.90 -12.79 -1.24
C GLU A 235 7.19 -14.04 -0.71
N VAL A 236 7.98 -15.02 -0.27
CA VAL A 236 7.45 -16.28 0.23
C VAL A 236 6.83 -16.03 1.61
N LYS A 237 5.55 -16.39 1.75
CA LYS A 237 4.81 -16.33 3.00
C LYS A 237 4.42 -17.75 3.40
N ASP A 238 5.37 -18.43 4.03
CA ASP A 238 5.23 -19.80 4.48
C ASP A 238 5.58 -19.90 5.97
N PRO A 239 4.68 -20.42 6.83
CA PRO A 239 5.00 -20.69 8.23
C PRO A 239 6.06 -21.78 8.40
N MET A 240 6.37 -22.56 7.36
CA MET A 240 7.45 -23.55 7.33
C MET A 240 8.62 -23.07 6.48
N ALA A 241 9.83 -23.37 6.93
CA ALA A 241 11.04 -22.98 6.24
C ALA A 241 11.17 -23.68 4.89
N VAL A 242 11.56 -22.92 3.88
CA VAL A 242 11.72 -23.40 2.51
C VAL A 242 13.18 -23.77 2.25
N ARG A 243 13.43 -24.95 1.69
CA ARG A 243 14.79 -25.40 1.38
C ARG A 243 15.27 -24.82 0.05
N ILE A 244 16.25 -23.93 0.11
CA ILE A 244 16.87 -23.28 -1.06
C ILE A 244 18.39 -23.40 -0.95
N PHE A 245 19.05 -23.85 -2.02
CA PHE A 245 20.49 -24.16 -2.03
C PHE A 245 20.94 -25.05 -0.86
N GLY A 246 20.06 -25.94 -0.40
CA GLY A 246 20.30 -26.83 0.76
C GLY A 246 20.04 -26.19 2.12
N LEU A 247 19.79 -24.88 2.21
CA LEU A 247 19.57 -24.14 3.45
C LEU A 247 18.08 -24.02 3.78
N PRO A 248 17.66 -24.18 5.05
CA PRO A 248 16.28 -23.93 5.48
C PRO A 248 16.06 -22.43 5.70
N LEU A 249 15.42 -21.76 4.75
CA LEU A 249 15.21 -20.31 4.75
C LEU A 249 13.81 -19.93 5.24
N SER A 250 13.73 -18.94 6.12
CA SER A 250 12.47 -18.34 6.58
C SER A 250 12.05 -17.19 5.66
N GLU A 251 10.81 -17.26 5.16
CA GLU A 251 10.17 -16.23 4.32
C GLU A 251 11.10 -15.53 3.29
N PRO A 252 11.87 -16.28 2.48
CA PRO A 252 12.85 -15.67 1.59
C PRO A 252 12.19 -14.84 0.49
N ARG A 253 12.91 -13.82 0.02
CA ARG A 253 12.58 -13.15 -1.24
C ARG A 253 13.32 -13.83 -2.39
N LEU A 254 12.58 -14.40 -3.33
CA LEU A 254 13.10 -15.10 -4.50
C LEU A 254 13.03 -14.22 -5.74
N TYR A 255 14.00 -14.36 -6.62
CA TYR A 255 13.99 -13.74 -7.94
C TYR A 255 14.14 -14.83 -8.98
N LEU A 256 13.24 -14.83 -9.96
CA LEU A 256 13.16 -15.85 -10.98
C LEU A 256 13.29 -15.24 -12.36
N ASP A 257 13.82 -16.03 -13.30
CA ASP A 257 13.78 -15.67 -14.71
C ASP A 257 12.37 -15.85 -15.32
N GLU A 258 12.23 -15.56 -16.61
CA GLU A 258 10.96 -15.72 -17.33
C GLU A 258 10.39 -17.14 -17.25
N ALA A 259 11.28 -18.14 -17.29
CA ALA A 259 10.95 -19.57 -17.19
C ALA A 259 10.72 -20.04 -15.74
N ARG A 260 10.68 -19.11 -14.77
CA ARG A 260 10.49 -19.37 -13.33
C ARG A 260 11.60 -20.21 -12.70
N ARG A 261 12.81 -20.14 -13.25
CA ARG A 261 13.99 -20.74 -12.64
C ARG A 261 14.57 -19.79 -11.61
N LEU A 262 15.01 -20.34 -10.48
CA LEU A 262 15.56 -19.54 -9.39
C LEU A 262 16.89 -18.89 -9.81
N LEU A 263 16.94 -17.56 -9.80
CA LEU A 263 18.16 -16.79 -10.06
C LEU A 263 18.88 -16.44 -8.76
N ARG A 264 18.17 -15.87 -7.79
CA ARG A 264 18.76 -15.40 -6.54
C ARG A 264 17.77 -15.37 -5.40
N VAL A 265 18.33 -15.34 -4.19
CA VAL A 265 17.60 -15.11 -2.94
C VAL A 265 18.12 -13.86 -2.24
N SER A 266 17.22 -13.08 -1.64
CA SER A 266 17.54 -11.99 -0.72
C SER A 266 16.58 -11.98 0.45
N ASP A 267 16.83 -11.09 1.41
CA ASP A 267 15.93 -10.82 2.54
C ASP A 267 15.48 -12.10 3.26
N ALA A 268 16.40 -13.06 3.37
CA ALA A 268 16.14 -14.35 3.97
C ALA A 268 17.01 -14.51 5.22
N GLU A 269 16.55 -15.36 6.13
CA GLU A 269 17.34 -15.80 7.28
C GLU A 269 17.23 -17.32 7.45
N LEU A 270 18.22 -17.92 8.10
CA LEU A 270 18.17 -19.33 8.47
C LEU A 270 17.05 -19.56 9.50
N ALA A 271 16.11 -20.45 9.17
CA ALA A 271 15.05 -20.85 10.09
C ALA A 271 15.60 -21.58 11.33
N CYS A 272 16.69 -22.35 11.13
CA CYS A 272 17.25 -23.28 12.10
C CYS A 272 18.77 -23.12 12.18
N PRO A 273 19.40 -23.52 13.31
CA PRO A 273 20.84 -23.72 13.33
C PRO A 273 21.24 -24.69 12.23
N THR A 274 22.18 -24.27 11.38
CA THR A 274 22.52 -25.01 10.15
C THR A 274 24.02 -25.13 10.04
N ARG A 275 24.50 -26.33 9.70
CA ARG A 275 25.89 -26.56 9.34
C ARG A 275 26.02 -26.64 7.83
N PHE A 276 26.87 -25.80 7.26
CA PHE A 276 27.05 -25.69 5.82
C PHE A 276 28.54 -25.47 5.50
N GLY A 277 29.14 -26.43 4.79
CA GLY A 277 30.51 -26.31 4.32
C GLY A 277 31.58 -26.16 5.42
N GLY A 278 31.43 -26.88 6.54
CA GLY A 278 32.36 -26.79 7.68
C GLY A 278 32.18 -25.56 8.55
N VAL A 279 31.10 -24.79 8.35
CA VAL A 279 30.71 -23.64 9.17
C VAL A 279 29.36 -23.91 9.82
N SER A 280 29.25 -23.67 11.11
CA SER A 280 28.01 -23.78 11.88
C SER A 280 27.43 -22.38 12.09
N TYR A 281 26.18 -22.20 11.67
CA TYR A 281 25.43 -20.95 11.76
C TYR A 281 24.26 -21.09 12.73
N ALA A 282 24.00 -20.03 13.50
CA ALA A 282 22.80 -19.94 14.34
C ALA A 282 21.55 -19.65 13.48
N ALA A 283 20.37 -19.98 14.01
CA ALA A 283 19.11 -19.51 13.42
C ALA A 283 19.06 -17.97 13.46
N GLY A 284 18.51 -17.36 12.40
CA GLY A 284 18.50 -15.91 12.22
C GLY A 284 19.73 -15.33 11.53
N THR A 285 20.72 -16.18 11.18
CA THR A 285 21.79 -15.76 10.27
C THR A 285 21.16 -15.30 8.96
N GLN A 286 21.45 -14.08 8.52
CA GLN A 286 20.94 -13.53 7.28
C GLN A 286 21.59 -14.23 6.10
N VAL A 287 20.81 -14.54 5.08
CA VAL A 287 21.25 -15.25 3.88
C VAL A 287 20.81 -14.47 2.65
N LYS A 288 21.75 -14.26 1.73
CA LYS A 288 21.45 -13.80 0.38
C LYS A 288 22.46 -14.35 -0.61
N SER A 289 22.11 -14.31 -1.89
CA SER A 289 23.06 -14.62 -2.96
C SER A 289 23.56 -13.33 -3.62
N VAL A 290 24.84 -13.28 -3.94
CA VAL A 290 25.49 -12.17 -4.64
C VAL A 290 26.34 -12.71 -5.78
N ARG A 291 26.55 -11.90 -6.82
CA ARG A 291 27.44 -12.22 -7.94
C ARG A 291 28.73 -11.43 -7.76
N ARG A 292 29.88 -12.07 -7.95
CA ARG A 292 31.16 -11.35 -7.93
C ARG A 292 31.40 -10.68 -9.29
N GLY A 293 32.25 -9.65 -9.31
CA GLY A 293 32.56 -8.88 -10.51
C GLY A 293 31.57 -7.74 -10.81
N ARG A 294 31.84 -7.00 -11.89
CA ARG A 294 31.10 -5.80 -12.29
C ARG A 294 30.88 -5.77 -13.80
N GLY A 295 29.77 -5.15 -14.24
CA GLY A 295 29.42 -5.04 -15.66
C GLY A 295 29.35 -6.41 -16.34
N ASP A 296 29.91 -6.51 -17.54
CA ASP A 296 29.90 -7.72 -18.36
C ASP A 296 30.74 -8.88 -17.79
N ALA A 297 31.66 -8.59 -16.85
CA ALA A 297 32.47 -9.60 -16.18
C ALA A 297 31.81 -10.15 -14.89
N ARG A 298 30.57 -9.74 -14.58
CA ARG A 298 29.85 -10.22 -13.41
C ARG A 298 29.49 -11.70 -13.60
N GLU A 299 29.74 -12.49 -12.56
CA GLU A 299 29.38 -13.92 -12.55
C GLU A 299 27.90 -14.13 -12.91
N PRO A 300 27.51 -15.29 -13.46
CA PRO A 300 26.11 -15.64 -13.64
C PRO A 300 25.41 -15.88 -12.30
N PHE A 301 24.09 -15.80 -12.30
CA PHE A 301 23.28 -16.25 -11.16
C PHE A 301 23.43 -17.77 -10.94
N PRO A 302 23.38 -18.26 -9.68
CA PRO A 302 23.15 -17.52 -8.43
C PRO A 302 24.40 -16.91 -7.79
N GLY A 303 25.59 -17.09 -8.37
CA GLY A 303 26.85 -16.60 -7.82
C GLY A 303 27.27 -17.34 -6.54
N VAL A 304 27.46 -16.60 -5.45
CA VAL A 304 27.86 -17.11 -4.13
C VAL A 304 26.84 -16.74 -3.06
N LEU A 305 26.76 -17.53 -2.01
CA LEU A 305 25.97 -17.26 -0.81
C LEU A 305 26.76 -16.36 0.13
N VAL A 306 26.06 -15.41 0.73
CA VAL A 306 26.56 -14.55 1.81
C VAL A 306 25.74 -14.90 3.04
N LEU A 307 26.41 -15.40 4.07
CA LEU A 307 25.82 -15.74 5.36
C LEU A 307 26.38 -14.80 6.42
N SER A 308 25.50 -13.99 7.01
CA SER A 308 25.86 -12.91 7.93
C SER A 308 25.25 -13.19 9.31
N PRO A 309 26.06 -13.55 10.31
CA PRO A 309 25.59 -13.71 11.68
C PRO A 309 24.93 -12.42 12.21
N TRP A 310 23.96 -12.58 13.10
CA TRP A 310 23.09 -11.50 13.58
C TRP A 310 22.71 -11.69 15.06
N ASN A 311 22.27 -10.61 15.73
CA ASN A 311 21.82 -10.61 17.12
C ASN A 311 22.86 -11.17 18.12
N GLY A 312 24.11 -10.73 17.98
CA GLY A 312 25.23 -11.13 18.85
C GLY A 312 25.68 -12.57 18.66
N GLN A 313 25.14 -13.31 17.69
CA GLN A 313 25.57 -14.67 17.36
C GLN A 313 26.78 -14.63 16.43
N ALA A 314 27.70 -15.59 16.61
CA ALA A 314 28.84 -15.81 15.72
C ALA A 314 28.63 -17.10 14.91
N ALA A 315 29.25 -17.18 13.73
CA ALA A 315 29.37 -18.44 13.01
C ALA A 315 30.69 -19.13 13.38
N THR A 316 30.60 -20.42 13.73
CA THR A 316 31.77 -21.21 14.15
C THR A 316 32.35 -21.95 12.96
N ARG A 317 33.66 -21.77 12.72
CA ARG A 317 34.37 -22.40 11.61
C ARG A 317 35.31 -23.49 12.13
N ASP A 318 35.25 -24.66 11.52
CA ASP A 318 36.09 -25.79 11.95
C ASP A 318 37.58 -25.43 11.89
N GLY A 319 38.26 -25.45 13.04
CA GLY A 319 39.70 -25.21 13.15
C GLY A 319 40.13 -23.78 12.78
N GLN A 320 39.21 -22.83 12.66
CA GLN A 320 39.49 -21.43 12.36
C GLN A 320 38.80 -20.49 13.35
N ALA A 321 39.13 -19.20 13.30
CA ALA A 321 38.46 -18.19 14.12
C ALA A 321 36.97 -18.09 13.75
N ASP A 322 36.16 -17.88 14.78
CA ASP A 322 34.73 -17.59 14.64
C ASP A 322 34.51 -16.28 13.86
N VAL A 323 33.39 -16.22 13.14
CA VAL A 323 33.00 -15.06 12.36
C VAL A 323 31.94 -14.30 13.15
N PRO A 324 32.25 -13.12 13.69
CA PRO A 324 31.33 -12.36 14.54
C PRO A 324 30.26 -11.63 13.71
N GLU A 325 29.27 -11.08 14.40
CA GLU A 325 28.34 -10.10 13.83
C GLU A 325 29.10 -8.91 13.21
N GLY A 326 28.57 -8.36 12.12
CA GLY A 326 29.23 -7.33 11.31
C GLY A 326 30.17 -7.89 10.22
N MET A 327 30.46 -9.19 10.27
CA MET A 327 31.18 -9.94 9.24
C MET A 327 30.25 -10.92 8.53
N SER A 328 30.62 -11.29 7.32
CA SER A 328 29.89 -12.20 6.46
C SER A 328 30.82 -13.27 5.92
N VAL A 329 30.33 -14.51 5.88
CA VAL A 329 31.02 -15.62 5.21
C VAL A 329 30.48 -15.71 3.79
N MET A 330 31.36 -15.61 2.80
CA MET A 330 31.04 -15.88 1.40
C MET A 330 31.29 -17.36 1.13
N GLN A 331 30.28 -18.11 0.69
CA GLN A 331 30.39 -19.53 0.37
C GLN A 331 29.86 -19.82 -1.03
N THR A 332 30.46 -20.80 -1.72
CA THR A 332 29.85 -21.37 -2.92
C THR A 332 28.54 -22.09 -2.57
N LEU A 333 27.73 -22.42 -3.57
CA LEU A 333 26.51 -23.22 -3.35
C LEU A 333 26.79 -24.63 -2.77
N ALA A 334 28.03 -25.12 -2.91
CA ALA A 334 28.47 -26.37 -2.33
C ALA A 334 29.00 -26.22 -0.88
N GLY A 335 29.08 -24.99 -0.38
CA GLY A 335 29.55 -24.68 0.98
C GLY A 335 31.05 -24.39 1.10
N GLU A 336 31.80 -24.37 0.00
CA GLU A 336 33.21 -23.97 0.08
C GLU A 336 33.32 -22.50 0.51
N VAL A 337 34.09 -22.21 1.56
CA VAL A 337 34.33 -20.84 2.02
C VAL A 337 35.28 -20.14 1.06
N VAL A 338 34.76 -19.10 0.42
CA VAL A 338 35.48 -18.26 -0.54
C VAL A 338 36.23 -17.14 0.18
N ASP A 339 35.55 -16.44 1.10
CA ASP A 339 36.12 -15.31 1.84
C ASP A 339 35.31 -14.99 3.10
N VAL A 340 35.89 -14.19 4.01
CA VAL A 340 35.21 -13.59 5.15
C VAL A 340 35.40 -12.08 5.10
N VAL A 341 34.31 -11.36 4.88
CA VAL A 341 34.32 -9.93 4.57
C VAL A 341 33.41 -9.15 5.51
N ARG A 342 33.56 -7.83 5.56
CA ARG A 342 32.62 -6.97 6.30
C ARG A 342 31.25 -6.95 5.62
N ASN A 343 30.19 -6.84 6.42
CA ASN A 343 28.80 -6.81 5.93
C ASN A 343 28.56 -5.72 4.88
N ASP A 344 29.06 -4.51 5.10
CA ASP A 344 28.93 -3.37 4.18
C ASP A 344 29.52 -3.66 2.79
N THR A 345 30.61 -4.41 2.74
CA THR A 345 31.33 -4.75 1.49
C THR A 345 30.49 -5.63 0.58
N VAL A 346 29.62 -6.46 1.16
CA VAL A 346 28.68 -7.33 0.44
C VAL A 346 27.26 -6.76 0.43
N GLY A 347 27.08 -5.50 0.84
CA GLY A 347 25.79 -4.81 0.83
C GLY A 347 24.80 -5.35 1.85
N VAL A 348 25.27 -5.90 2.97
CA VAL A 348 24.45 -6.24 4.14
C VAL A 348 24.44 -5.02 5.04
N PHE A 349 23.29 -4.37 5.13
CA PHE A 349 23.11 -3.15 5.91
C PHE A 349 22.02 -3.37 6.94
N HIS A 350 22.27 -2.88 8.15
CA HIS A 350 21.29 -2.86 9.22
C HIS A 350 20.87 -1.42 9.45
N PHE A 351 19.59 -1.17 9.29
CA PHE A 351 18.99 0.13 9.57
C PHE A 351 18.50 0.14 11.01
N ALA A 352 18.66 1.28 11.68
CA ALA A 352 18.13 1.44 13.03
C ALA A 352 16.61 1.30 13.00
N THR A 353 16.08 0.38 13.79
CA THR A 353 14.64 0.27 14.03
C THR A 353 14.25 1.32 15.05
N PHE A 354 13.37 2.24 14.65
CA PHE A 354 12.79 3.24 15.54
C PHE A 354 11.37 2.79 15.89
N VAL A 355 11.11 2.59 17.18
CA VAL A 355 9.76 2.34 17.70
C VAL A 355 9.13 3.69 18.01
N VAL A 356 7.98 3.98 17.39
CA VAL A 356 7.21 5.20 17.64
C VAL A 356 5.95 4.80 18.40
N GLY A 357 5.95 5.04 19.72
CA GLY A 357 4.89 4.66 20.64
C GLY A 357 5.38 3.76 21.77
N ASP A 358 4.47 3.41 22.69
CA ASP A 358 4.76 2.57 23.86
C ASP A 358 4.56 1.06 23.59
N GLU A 359 4.14 0.69 22.38
CA GLU A 359 3.96 -0.71 22.00
C GLU A 359 5.30 -1.29 21.56
N GLU A 360 5.76 -2.34 22.25
CA GLU A 360 6.89 -3.13 21.77
C GLU A 360 6.54 -3.74 20.41
N PRO A 361 7.40 -3.56 19.38
CA PRO A 361 7.16 -4.17 18.09
C PRO A 361 7.14 -5.69 18.24
N GLU A 362 6.11 -6.33 17.70
CA GLU A 362 6.05 -7.78 17.66
C GLU A 362 7.28 -8.30 16.90
N ALA A 363 8.09 -9.13 17.57
CA ALA A 363 9.28 -9.68 16.95
C ALA A 363 8.86 -10.52 15.73
N PRO A 364 9.52 -10.34 14.57
CA PRO A 364 9.16 -11.09 13.37
C PRO A 364 9.22 -12.59 13.66
N ARG A 365 8.10 -13.27 13.43
CA ARG A 365 7.99 -14.71 13.67
C ARG A 365 8.71 -15.46 12.56
N ARG A 366 9.82 -16.09 12.91
CA ARG A 366 10.56 -16.98 12.01
C ARG A 366 9.72 -18.20 11.65
N ALA A 367 9.84 -18.65 10.41
CA ALA A 367 9.25 -19.89 9.94
C ALA A 367 9.78 -21.08 10.76
N SER A 368 8.91 -22.05 11.01
CA SER A 368 9.24 -23.29 11.70
C SER A 368 10.21 -24.12 10.88
N CYS A 369 11.09 -24.85 11.56
CA CYS A 369 11.98 -25.81 10.90
C CYS A 369 11.18 -26.92 10.20
N PRO A 370 11.63 -27.42 9.04
CA PRO A 370 11.04 -28.57 8.38
C PRO A 370 11.28 -29.88 9.14
#